data_AF-A0A925LFP0-F1
#
_entry.id   AF-A0A925LFP0-F1
#
_cell.length_a   1.000
_cell.length_b   1.000
_cell.length_c   1.000
_cell.angle_alpha   90.00
_cell.angle_beta   90.00
_cell.angle_gamma   90.00
#
_symmetry.space_group_name_H-M   'P 1'
#
loop_
_entity.id
_entity.type
_entity.pdbx_description
1 polymer ?
#
loop_
_entity_poly.entity_id
_entity_poly.type
_entity_poly.pdbx_seq_one_letter_code
_entity_poly.pdbx_strand_id
1 'polypeptide(L)'
;MANESKYNIRRVSKLILIVSWFFLILMGGATASQGNTQTMINSIITLITLIIATILFFMNRYHYVIGFIVSFTPIFTAIYGVFANLGSDSILYTVFLGLTFATLYFNQKLILLYAASTNLFLLASIVFMSEKLFTGTTTPQVFIPGIIMTDISMVLLFFLAKWGNQLLKSLDSDKLQIGKHLENAERTILAINTTTLVLDNNVTTCSASLEATCKSSDIIT
;
A
#
# COMPACT_ATOMS: atom_id res chain seq x y z
N MET A 1 5.44 19.18 -3.25
CA MET A 1 5.39 17.70 -3.17
C MET A 1 4.45 17.34 -2.04
N ALA A 2 3.19 17.10 -2.38
CA ALA A 2 2.09 17.07 -1.42
C ALA A 2 2.10 15.77 -0.61
N ASN A 3 1.80 15.90 0.69
CA ASN A 3 1.43 14.84 1.62
C ASN A 3 0.31 14.00 0.99
N GLU A 4 0.66 12.92 0.27
CA GLU A 4 -0.31 11.92 -0.17
C GLU A 4 -0.58 10.98 1.00
N SER A 5 -1.86 10.97 1.40
CA SER A 5 -2.59 10.10 2.35
C SER A 5 -1.79 9.39 3.45
N LYS A 6 -2.34 9.42 4.67
CA LYS A 6 -1.85 8.67 5.84
C LYS A 6 -2.09 7.16 5.69
N TYR A 7 -2.00 6.62 4.46
CA TYR A 7 -1.90 5.20 4.22
C TYR A 7 -0.70 4.67 5.01
N ASN A 8 -0.93 3.63 5.82
CA ASN A 8 0.10 3.10 6.68
C ASN A 8 1.05 2.23 5.86
N ILE A 9 1.85 2.85 5.00
CA ILE A 9 2.87 2.21 4.14
C ILE A 9 3.78 1.32 4.99
N ARG A 10 4.01 1.70 6.26
CA ARG A 10 4.77 0.90 7.22
C ARG A 10 4.11 -0.45 7.52
N ARG A 11 2.77 -0.52 7.62
CA ARG A 11 2.04 -1.78 7.80
C ARG A 11 2.16 -2.69 6.58
N VAL A 12 2.12 -2.11 5.39
CA VAL A 12 2.29 -2.85 4.12
C VAL A 12 3.70 -3.39 3.98
N SER A 13 4.71 -2.54 4.17
CA SER A 13 6.11 -2.96 4.13
C SER A 13 6.41 -4.04 5.17
N LYS A 14 5.79 -3.97 6.36
CA LYS A 14 5.90 -5.03 7.37
C LYS A 14 5.28 -6.35 6.89
N LEU A 15 4.08 -6.30 6.32
CA LEU A 15 3.42 -7.51 5.80
C LEU A 15 4.22 -8.14 4.66
N ILE A 16 4.67 -7.33 3.69
CA ILE A 16 5.47 -7.80 2.57
C ILE A 16 6.78 -8.43 3.06
N LEU A 17 7.48 -7.79 4.02
CA LEU A 17 8.68 -8.38 4.61
C LEU A 17 8.40 -9.72 5.29
N ILE A 18 7.32 -9.83 6.07
CA ILE A 18 6.95 -11.09 6.74
C ILE A 18 6.67 -12.19 5.70
N VAL A 19 5.87 -11.87 4.67
CA VAL A 19 5.52 -12.82 3.60
C VAL A 19 6.76 -13.25 2.82
N SER A 20 7.67 -12.31 2.51
CA SER A 20 8.90 -12.62 1.79
C SER A 20 9.88 -13.46 2.62
N TRP A 21 9.98 -13.22 3.94
CA TRP A 21 10.74 -14.09 4.84
C TRP A 21 10.15 -15.49 4.92
N PHE A 22 8.83 -15.61 5.00
CA PHE A 22 8.16 -16.91 5.00
C PHE A 22 8.38 -17.67 3.68
N PHE A 23 8.27 -16.97 2.54
CA PHE A 23 8.56 -17.53 1.22
C PHE A 23 10.01 -18.02 1.10
N LEU A 24 10.98 -17.24 1.62
CA LEU A 24 12.39 -17.62 1.65
C LEU A 24 12.62 -18.92 2.44
N ILE A 25 11.95 -19.08 3.59
CA ILE A 25 12.09 -20.29 4.41
C ILE A 25 11.55 -21.52 3.67
N LEU A 26 10.37 -21.40 3.05
CA LEU A 26 9.78 -22.50 2.29
C LEU A 26 10.61 -22.89 1.08
N MET A 27 11.01 -21.91 0.26
CA MET A 27 11.84 -22.16 -0.92
C MET A 27 13.23 -22.63 -0.54
N GLY A 28 13.87 -22.00 0.45
CA GLY A 28 15.17 -22.39 0.97
C GLY A 28 15.17 -23.85 1.46
N GLY A 29 14.14 -24.25 2.22
CA GLY A 29 13.96 -25.64 2.66
C GLY A 29 13.83 -26.63 1.50
N ALA A 30 13.02 -26.30 0.50
CA ALA A 30 12.84 -27.13 -0.69
C ALA A 30 14.12 -27.28 -1.52
N THR A 31 14.93 -26.22 -1.62
CA THR A 31 16.22 -26.25 -2.33
C THR A 31 17.26 -27.09 -1.59
N ALA A 32 17.29 -27.02 -0.25
CA ALA A 32 18.20 -27.80 0.58
C ALA A 32 17.91 -29.31 0.47
N SER A 33 16.63 -29.71 0.35
CA SER A 33 16.27 -31.12 0.18
C SER A 33 16.61 -31.69 -1.21
N GLN A 34 16.64 -30.84 -2.26
CA GLN A 34 16.94 -31.27 -3.63
C GLN A 34 18.44 -31.28 -3.94
N GLY A 35 19.27 -30.60 -3.14
CA GLY A 35 20.73 -30.58 -3.31
C GLY A 35 21.23 -29.86 -4.58
N ASN A 36 20.36 -29.11 -5.27
CA ASN A 36 20.74 -28.41 -6.50
C ASN A 36 21.49 -27.11 -6.18
N THR A 37 22.79 -27.09 -6.48
CA THR A 37 23.70 -25.95 -6.23
C THR A 37 23.25 -24.65 -6.87
N GLN A 38 22.59 -24.70 -8.03
CA GLN A 38 22.10 -23.51 -8.71
C GLN A 38 20.92 -22.86 -7.97
N THR A 39 20.02 -23.68 -7.42
CA THR A 39 18.90 -23.19 -6.62
C THR A 39 19.35 -22.59 -5.28
N MET A 40 20.42 -23.13 -4.68
CA MET A 40 21.03 -22.56 -3.48
C MET A 40 21.55 -21.13 -3.70
N ILE A 41 22.20 -20.86 -4.84
CA ILE A 41 22.70 -19.51 -5.14
C ILE A 41 21.54 -18.51 -5.24
N ASN A 42 20.42 -18.90 -5.88
CA ASN A 42 19.24 -18.04 -5.97
C ASN A 42 18.67 -17.73 -4.56
N SER A 43 18.60 -18.73 -3.68
CA SER A 43 18.19 -18.56 -2.29
C SER A 43 19.09 -17.58 -1.51
N ILE A 44 20.40 -17.62 -1.75
CA ILE A 44 21.36 -16.69 -1.13
C ILE A 44 21.15 -15.25 -1.64
N ILE A 45 20.94 -15.06 -2.94
CA ILE A 45 20.65 -13.73 -3.51
C ILE A 45 19.38 -13.16 -2.88
N THR A 46 18.31 -13.96 -2.78
CA THR A 46 17.07 -13.52 -2.12
C THR A 46 17.27 -13.18 -0.65
N LEU A 47 18.07 -13.96 0.08
CA LEU A 47 18.40 -13.69 1.48
C LEU A 47 19.10 -12.33 1.63
N ILE A 48 20.11 -12.04 0.79
CA ILE A 48 20.83 -10.76 0.82
C ILE A 48 19.87 -9.60 0.56
N THR A 49 19.02 -9.69 -0.46
CA THR A 49 18.05 -8.62 -0.77
C THR A 49 17.05 -8.41 0.37
N LEU A 50 16.63 -9.47 1.07
CA LEU A 50 15.74 -9.38 2.22
C LEU A 50 16.40 -8.75 3.45
N ILE A 51 17.68 -9.05 3.69
CA ILE A 51 18.45 -8.40 4.75
C ILE A 51 18.55 -6.90 4.48
N ILE A 52 18.89 -6.50 3.26
CA ILE A 52 18.96 -5.08 2.86
C ILE A 52 17.59 -4.40 3.04
N ALA A 53 16.51 -5.04 2.60
CA ALA A 53 15.16 -4.52 2.75
C ALA A 53 14.74 -4.38 4.22
N THR A 54 15.16 -5.31 5.08
CA THR A 54 14.89 -5.29 6.53
C THR A 54 15.65 -4.15 7.22
N ILE A 55 16.92 -3.93 6.85
CA ILE A 55 17.72 -2.81 7.36
C ILE A 55 17.08 -1.47 6.98
N LEU A 56 16.68 -1.32 5.71
CA LEU A 56 16.02 -0.12 5.22
C LEU A 56 14.67 0.14 5.92
N PHE A 57 13.95 -0.91 6.32
CA PHE A 57 12.71 -0.78 7.10
C PHE A 57 12.93 -0.16 8.47
N PHE A 58 14.02 -0.51 9.16
CA PHE A 58 14.38 0.12 10.44
C PHE A 58 14.80 1.58 10.28
N MET A 59 15.34 1.96 9.12
CA MET A 59 15.77 3.35 8.84
C MET A 59 14.61 4.34 8.63
N ASN A 60 13.35 3.87 8.55
CA ASN A 60 12.08 4.63 8.54
C ASN A 60 11.95 5.82 7.55
N ARG A 61 12.95 6.07 6.69
CA ARG A 61 13.06 7.28 5.86
C ARG A 61 12.63 7.08 4.41
N TYR A 62 12.55 5.83 3.93
CA TYR A 62 12.34 5.51 2.51
C TYR A 62 11.39 4.31 2.25
N HIS A 63 10.20 4.31 2.86
CA HIS A 63 9.24 3.19 2.71
C HIS A 63 8.83 2.86 1.26
N TYR A 64 8.83 3.87 0.38
CA TYR A 64 8.57 3.66 -1.05
C TYR A 64 9.72 2.92 -1.75
N VAL A 65 10.96 3.20 -1.36
CA VAL A 65 12.15 2.54 -1.91
C VAL A 65 12.21 1.08 -1.46
N ILE A 66 11.77 0.77 -0.24
CA ILE A 66 11.65 -0.62 0.22
C ILE A 66 10.67 -1.40 -0.66
N GLY A 67 9.50 -0.81 -0.92
CA GLY A 67 8.50 -1.42 -1.80
C GLY A 67 9.02 -1.64 -3.21
N PHE A 68 9.79 -0.68 -3.72
CA PHE A 68 10.45 -0.82 -5.01
C PHE A 68 11.46 -1.97 -5.01
N ILE A 69 12.40 -1.99 -4.06
CA ILE A 69 13.44 -3.02 -3.97
C ILE A 69 12.83 -4.42 -3.85
N VAL A 70 11.88 -4.60 -2.92
CA VAL A 70 11.28 -5.92 -2.67
C VAL A 70 10.41 -6.37 -3.83
N SER A 71 9.70 -5.46 -4.50
CA SER A 71 8.89 -5.82 -5.67
C SER A 71 9.77 -6.17 -6.88
N PHE A 72 10.98 -5.60 -6.98
CA PHE A 72 11.92 -5.88 -8.08
C PHE A 72 12.83 -7.09 -7.83
N THR A 73 13.05 -7.51 -6.58
CA THR A 73 13.80 -8.74 -6.26
C THR A 73 13.39 -9.95 -7.13
N PRO A 74 12.09 -10.24 -7.34
CA PRO A 74 11.65 -11.36 -8.17
C PRO A 74 12.08 -11.27 -9.65
N ILE A 75 12.31 -10.06 -10.19
CA ILE A 75 12.85 -9.91 -11.55
C ILE A 75 14.32 -10.35 -11.58
N PHE A 76 15.11 -9.98 -10.58
CA PHE A 76 16.52 -10.38 -10.49
C PHE A 76 16.70 -11.88 -10.31
N THR A 77 15.83 -12.51 -9.51
CA THR A 77 15.85 -13.97 -9.34
C THR A 77 15.39 -14.68 -10.60
N ALA A 78 14.42 -14.13 -11.33
CA ALA A 78 13.98 -14.62 -12.63
C ALA A 78 15.11 -14.54 -13.68
N ILE A 79 15.86 -13.42 -13.74
CA ILE A 79 17.06 -13.27 -14.58
C ILE A 79 18.05 -14.39 -14.29
N TYR A 80 18.43 -14.56 -13.02
CA TYR A 80 19.38 -15.59 -12.62
C TYR A 80 18.86 -17.00 -12.95
N GLY A 81 17.56 -17.24 -12.79
CA GLY A 81 16.88 -18.48 -13.18
C GLY A 81 17.11 -18.85 -14.64
N VAL A 82 16.93 -17.89 -15.57
CA VAL A 82 17.20 -18.09 -17.00
C VAL A 82 18.66 -18.46 -17.25
N PHE A 83 19.60 -17.77 -16.60
CA PHE A 83 21.03 -18.04 -16.78
C PHE A 83 21.45 -19.43 -16.28
N ALA A 84 20.82 -19.89 -15.21
CA ALA A 84 21.09 -21.18 -14.59
C ALA A 84 20.33 -22.35 -15.25
N ASN A 85 19.51 -22.11 -16.29
CA ASN A 85 18.60 -23.11 -16.90
C ASN A 85 17.60 -23.72 -15.89
N LEU A 86 17.21 -22.94 -14.88
CA LEU A 86 16.07 -23.27 -14.03
C LEU A 86 14.81 -23.00 -14.87
N GLY A 87 14.15 -24.06 -15.34
CA GLY A 87 13.09 -24.03 -16.36
C GLY A 87 12.06 -22.91 -16.23
N SER A 88 11.44 -22.55 -17.35
CA SER A 88 10.71 -21.28 -17.51
C SER A 88 9.47 -21.12 -16.63
N ASP A 89 8.83 -22.21 -16.19
CA ASP A 89 7.61 -22.13 -15.39
C ASP A 89 7.84 -21.35 -14.07
N SER A 90 9.02 -21.52 -13.46
CA SER A 90 9.40 -20.81 -12.24
C SER A 90 9.57 -19.30 -12.45
N ILE A 91 9.86 -18.86 -13.67
CA ILE A 91 10.05 -17.44 -14.03
C ILE A 91 8.72 -16.71 -13.95
N LEU A 92 7.67 -17.26 -14.60
CA LEU A 92 6.35 -16.62 -14.66
C LEU A 92 5.73 -16.52 -13.26
N TYR A 93 5.82 -17.57 -12.44
CA TYR A 93 5.33 -17.53 -11.05
C TYR A 93 6.08 -16.50 -10.20
N THR A 94 7.40 -16.39 -10.37
CA THR A 94 8.23 -15.44 -9.62
C THR A 94 7.91 -14.00 -10.01
N VAL A 95 7.71 -13.74 -11.31
CA VAL A 95 7.25 -12.44 -11.81
C VAL A 95 5.85 -12.09 -11.26
N PHE A 96 4.94 -13.06 -11.19
CA PHE A 96 3.61 -12.83 -10.63
C PHE A 96 3.64 -12.46 -9.14
N LEU A 97 4.57 -13.07 -8.38
CA LEU A 97 4.81 -12.74 -6.98
C LEU A 97 5.25 -11.27 -6.82
N GLY A 98 6.21 -10.83 -7.64
CA GLY A 98 6.67 -9.44 -7.63
C GLY A 98 5.58 -8.43 -8.00
N LEU A 99 4.74 -8.78 -8.97
CA LEU A 99 3.57 -7.98 -9.33
C LEU A 99 2.57 -7.84 -8.17
N THR A 100 2.38 -8.91 -7.41
CA THR A 100 1.49 -8.90 -6.23
C THR A 100 2.05 -7.96 -5.15
N PHE A 101 3.36 -8.02 -4.89
CA PHE A 101 4.02 -7.09 -3.96
C PHE A 101 3.92 -5.63 -4.42
N ALA A 102 4.12 -5.38 -5.71
CA ALA A 102 3.95 -4.05 -6.30
C ALA A 102 2.53 -3.51 -6.10
N THR A 103 1.53 -4.38 -6.24
CA THR A 103 0.12 -4.02 -6.13
C THR A 103 -0.30 -3.68 -4.70
N LEU A 104 0.26 -4.37 -3.70
CA LEU A 104 -0.05 -4.09 -2.28
C LEU A 104 0.27 -2.65 -1.86
N TYR A 105 1.17 -1.96 -2.55
CA TYR A 105 1.47 -0.55 -2.30
C TYR A 105 0.38 0.41 -2.83
N PHE A 106 -0.63 -0.09 -3.54
CA PHE A 106 -1.69 0.69 -4.19
C PHE A 106 -1.16 1.87 -5.03
N ASN A 107 0.06 1.74 -5.55
CA ASN A 107 0.73 2.78 -6.32
C ASN A 107 0.80 2.42 -7.80
N GLN A 108 -0.04 3.09 -8.58
CA GLN A 108 -0.13 2.93 -10.04
C GLN A 108 1.22 3.10 -10.74
N LYS A 109 2.07 4.04 -10.31
CA LYS A 109 3.38 4.28 -10.92
C LYS A 109 4.33 3.11 -10.71
N LEU A 110 4.26 2.48 -9.52
CA LEU A 110 5.09 1.34 -9.18
C LEU A 110 4.70 0.12 -10.02
N ILE A 111 3.40 -0.14 -10.18
CA ILE A 111 2.90 -1.22 -11.04
C ILE A 111 3.30 -1.00 -12.50
N LEU A 112 3.17 0.24 -13.00
CA LEU A 112 3.52 0.55 -14.40
C LEU A 112 5.02 0.39 -14.65
N LEU A 113 5.87 0.85 -13.71
CA LEU A 113 7.31 0.68 -13.78
C LEU A 113 7.72 -0.80 -13.69
N TYR A 114 7.04 -1.57 -12.83
CA TYR A 114 7.23 -3.02 -12.73
C TYR A 114 6.83 -3.72 -14.04
N ALA A 115 5.65 -3.41 -14.58
CA ALA A 115 5.14 -3.99 -15.82
C ALA A 115 6.08 -3.70 -17.01
N ALA A 116 6.52 -2.44 -17.16
CA ALA A 116 7.45 -2.06 -18.21
C ALA A 116 8.80 -2.81 -18.07
N SER A 117 9.33 -2.92 -16.84
CA SER A 117 10.60 -3.61 -16.59
C SER A 117 10.50 -5.11 -16.84
N THR A 118 9.40 -5.73 -16.41
CA THR A 118 9.13 -7.16 -16.64
C THR A 118 8.96 -7.45 -18.13
N ASN A 119 8.19 -6.65 -18.86
CA ASN A 119 8.02 -6.88 -20.30
C ASN A 119 9.31 -6.67 -21.08
N LEU A 120 10.10 -5.65 -20.72
CA LEU A 120 11.42 -5.46 -21.31
C LEU A 120 12.33 -6.68 -21.03
N PHE A 121 12.30 -7.19 -19.80
CA PHE A 121 13.08 -8.36 -19.41
C PHE A 121 12.64 -9.62 -20.18
N LEU A 122 11.34 -9.94 -20.20
CA LEU A 122 10.82 -11.12 -20.91
C LEU A 122 11.13 -11.07 -22.41
N LEU A 123 10.98 -9.89 -23.03
CA LEU A 123 11.26 -9.70 -24.45
C LEU A 123 12.77 -9.83 -24.73
N ALA A 124 13.62 -9.26 -23.87
CA ALA A 124 15.07 -9.45 -23.96
C ALA A 124 15.47 -10.92 -23.81
N SER A 125 14.85 -11.65 -22.88
CA SER A 125 15.16 -13.07 -22.69
C SER A 125 14.75 -13.93 -23.88
N ILE A 126 13.64 -13.61 -24.56
CA ILE A 126 13.24 -14.29 -25.82
C ILE A 126 14.28 -14.04 -26.91
N VAL A 127 14.77 -12.80 -27.06
CA VAL A 127 15.69 -12.44 -28.16
C VAL A 127 17.11 -12.97 -27.92
N PHE A 128 17.63 -12.82 -26.71
CA PHE A 128 19.05 -13.11 -26.42
C PHE A 128 19.30 -14.50 -25.84
N MET A 129 18.27 -15.15 -25.29
CA MET A 129 18.42 -16.39 -24.51
C MET A 129 17.35 -17.44 -24.86
N SER A 130 16.77 -17.40 -26.05
CA SER A 130 15.73 -18.33 -26.52
C SER A 130 16.08 -19.79 -26.23
N GLU A 131 17.31 -20.21 -26.54
CA GLU A 131 17.75 -21.60 -26.33
C GLU A 131 17.73 -22.02 -24.86
N LYS A 132 18.12 -21.12 -23.94
CA LYS A 132 18.12 -21.37 -22.48
C LYS A 132 16.72 -21.24 -21.87
N LEU A 133 15.88 -20.42 -22.49
CA LEU A 133 14.55 -20.13 -21.99
C LEU A 133 13.57 -21.27 -22.29
N PHE A 134 13.76 -21.96 -23.41
CA PHE A 134 12.94 -23.11 -23.83
C PHE A 134 13.56 -24.48 -23.53
N THR A 135 14.53 -24.57 -22.61
CA THR A 135 15.04 -25.86 -22.16
C THR A 135 14.08 -26.55 -21.18
N GLY A 136 13.83 -27.84 -21.38
CA GLY A 136 13.01 -28.66 -20.47
C GLY A 136 11.56 -28.79 -20.92
N THR A 137 10.61 -28.59 -20.00
CA THR A 137 9.16 -28.74 -20.25
C THR A 137 8.51 -27.53 -20.90
N THR A 138 9.20 -26.38 -20.92
CA THR A 138 8.60 -25.15 -21.38
C THR A 138 8.83 -24.94 -22.87
N THR A 139 7.76 -25.03 -23.64
CA THR A 139 7.75 -24.71 -25.07
C THR A 139 7.22 -23.28 -25.30
N PRO A 140 7.47 -22.68 -26.47
CA PRO A 140 6.87 -21.40 -26.84
C PRO A 140 5.33 -21.40 -26.72
N GLN A 141 4.71 -22.57 -26.90
CA GLN A 141 3.26 -22.77 -26.80
C GLN A 141 2.73 -22.59 -25.37
N VAL A 142 3.56 -22.77 -24.35
CA VAL A 142 3.20 -22.53 -22.93
C VAL A 142 3.65 -21.13 -22.49
N PHE A 143 4.82 -20.70 -22.94
CA PHE A 143 5.40 -19.43 -22.51
C PHE A 143 4.65 -18.21 -23.03
N ILE A 144 4.26 -18.20 -24.32
CA ILE A 144 3.57 -17.05 -24.93
C ILE A 144 2.20 -16.80 -24.27
N PRO A 145 1.33 -17.80 -24.07
CA PRO A 145 0.09 -17.61 -23.31
C PRO A 145 0.34 -17.17 -21.87
N GLY A 146 1.40 -17.65 -21.23
CA GLY A 146 1.79 -17.25 -19.88
C GLY A 146 2.14 -15.76 -19.76
N ILE A 147 2.83 -15.20 -20.75
CA ILE A 147 3.10 -13.76 -20.84
C ILE A 147 1.80 -12.98 -20.98
N ILE A 148 0.92 -13.40 -21.91
CA ILE A 148 -0.37 -12.74 -22.15
C ILE A 148 -1.22 -12.75 -20.87
N MET A 149 -1.27 -13.87 -20.15
CA MET A 149 -1.98 -13.96 -18.87
C MET A 149 -1.38 -13.04 -17.80
N THR A 150 -0.05 -12.92 -17.78
CA THR A 150 0.66 -12.02 -16.87
C THR A 150 0.32 -10.56 -17.18
N ASP A 151 0.32 -10.16 -18.45
CA ASP A 151 -0.05 -8.81 -18.90
C ASP A 151 -1.50 -8.46 -18.56
N ILE A 152 -2.45 -9.36 -18.82
CA ILE A 152 -3.85 -9.16 -18.45
C ILE A 152 -3.97 -8.98 -16.92
N SER A 153 -3.24 -9.77 -16.15
CA SER A 153 -3.21 -9.67 -14.69
C SER A 153 -2.60 -8.35 -14.22
N MET A 154 -1.57 -7.83 -14.89
CA MET A 154 -1.00 -6.51 -14.62
C MET A 154 -2.03 -5.40 -14.84
N VAL A 155 -2.79 -5.47 -15.92
CA VAL A 155 -3.84 -4.48 -16.22
C VAL A 155 -4.94 -4.53 -15.14
N LEU A 156 -5.40 -5.72 -14.76
CA LEU A 156 -6.39 -5.89 -13.70
C LEU A 156 -5.90 -5.33 -12.36
N LEU A 157 -4.68 -5.67 -11.96
CA LEU A 157 -4.08 -5.20 -10.71
C LEU A 157 -3.80 -3.69 -10.73
N PHE A 158 -3.52 -3.11 -11.90
CA PHE A 158 -3.42 -1.67 -12.06
C PHE A 158 -4.75 -0.96 -11.75
N PHE A 159 -5.87 -1.46 -12.30
CA PHE A 159 -7.19 -0.91 -11.99
C PHE A 159 -7.55 -1.11 -10.52
N LEU A 160 -7.24 -2.28 -9.95
CA LEU A 160 -7.44 -2.56 -8.53
C LEU A 160 -6.66 -1.57 -7.65
N ALA A 161 -5.39 -1.34 -7.97
CA ALA A 161 -4.57 -0.37 -7.25
C ALA A 161 -5.10 1.06 -7.41
N LYS A 162 -5.60 1.40 -8.60
CA LYS A 162 -6.19 2.72 -8.89
C LYS A 162 -7.44 2.97 -8.07
N TRP A 163 -8.40 2.05 -8.10
CA TRP A 163 -9.65 2.19 -7.36
C TRP A 163 -9.44 2.08 -5.86
N GLY A 164 -8.56 1.17 -5.41
CA GLY A 164 -8.21 1.07 -4.00
C GLY A 164 -7.58 2.36 -3.46
N ASN A 165 -6.68 3.00 -4.20
CA ASN A 165 -6.11 4.29 -3.79
C ASN A 165 -7.15 5.42 -3.79
N GLN A 166 -8.06 5.45 -4.77
CA GLN A 166 -9.17 6.42 -4.78
C GLN A 166 -10.09 6.26 -3.56
N LEU A 167 -10.42 5.01 -3.20
CA LEU A 167 -11.22 4.70 -2.02
C LEU A 167 -10.50 5.10 -0.71
N LEU A 168 -9.19 4.89 -0.62
CA LEU A 168 -8.41 5.35 0.53
C LEU A 168 -8.43 6.87 0.66
N LYS A 169 -8.30 7.59 -0.46
CA LYS A 169 -8.37 9.06 -0.47
C LYS A 169 -9.75 9.59 -0.10
N SER A 170 -10.83 8.96 -0.54
CA SER A 170 -12.20 9.37 -0.17
C SER A 170 -12.47 9.15 1.31
N LEU A 171 -12.03 8.02 1.88
CA LEU A 171 -12.18 7.75 3.31
C LEU A 171 -11.41 8.76 4.19
N ASP A 172 -10.23 9.19 3.76
CA ASP A 172 -9.47 10.23 4.46
C ASP A 172 -10.17 11.59 4.38
N SER A 173 -10.78 11.95 3.25
CA SER A 173 -11.57 13.19 3.14
C SER A 173 -12.84 13.15 3.98
N ASP A 174 -13.54 12.02 4.00
CA ASP A 174 -14.79 11.87 4.77
C ASP A 174 -14.52 11.99 6.27
N LYS A 175 -13.44 11.37 6.76
CA LYS A 175 -13.00 11.53 8.16
C LYS A 175 -12.71 12.99 8.52
N LEU A 176 -12.10 13.74 7.61
CA LEU A 176 -11.80 15.15 7.83
C LEU A 176 -13.06 16.01 7.83
N GLN A 177 -14.04 15.70 6.98
CA GLN A 177 -15.35 16.35 6.98
C GLN A 177 -16.12 16.06 8.26
N ILE A 178 -16.17 14.80 8.72
CA ILE A 178 -16.80 14.41 9.99
C ILE A 178 -16.18 15.18 11.16
N GLY A 179 -14.85 15.31 11.18
CA GLY A 179 -14.15 16.11 12.20
C GLY A 179 -14.59 17.59 12.22
N LYS A 180 -14.72 18.21 11.05
CA LYS A 180 -15.23 19.59 10.92
C LYS A 180 -16.69 19.72 11.35
N HIS A 181 -17.53 18.75 11.01
CA HIS A 181 -18.93 18.75 11.45
C HIS A 181 -19.05 18.62 12.97
N LEU A 182 -18.20 17.80 13.60
CA LEU A 182 -18.15 17.70 15.06
C LEU A 182 -17.72 19.03 15.71
N GLU A 183 -16.68 19.67 15.18
CA GLU A 183 -16.22 20.98 15.67
C GLU A 183 -17.30 22.05 15.55
N ASN A 184 -18.04 22.07 14.44
CA ASN A 184 -19.17 22.99 14.26
C ASN A 184 -20.33 22.69 15.23
N ALA A 185 -20.61 21.42 15.49
CA ALA A 185 -21.63 21.03 16.47
C ALA A 185 -21.24 21.48 17.88
N GLU A 186 -19.98 21.30 18.28
CA GLU A 186 -19.45 21.77 19.56
C GLU A 186 -19.54 23.30 19.69
N ARG A 187 -19.14 24.04 18.65
CA ARG A 187 -19.30 25.51 18.63
C ARG A 187 -20.76 25.94 18.72
N THR A 188 -21.67 25.22 18.09
CA THR A 188 -23.11 25.50 18.15
C THR A 188 -23.65 25.28 19.56
N ILE A 189 -23.25 24.18 20.22
CA ILE A 189 -23.62 23.91 21.62
C ILE A 189 -23.07 25.00 22.55
N LEU A 190 -21.81 25.42 22.36
CA LEU A 190 -21.21 26.51 23.13
C LEU A 190 -21.98 27.84 22.90
N ALA A 191 -22.35 28.16 21.67
CA ALA A 191 -23.12 29.35 21.35
C ALA A 191 -24.54 29.31 21.94
N ILE A 192 -25.19 28.14 21.98
CA ILE A 192 -26.49 27.95 22.63
C ILE A 192 -26.36 28.20 24.14
N ASN A 193 -25.32 27.63 24.78
CA ASN A 193 -25.09 27.82 26.21
C ASN A 193 -24.84 29.29 26.56
N THR A 194 -23.99 30.00 25.80
CA THR A 194 -23.75 31.43 26.04
C THR A 194 -25.01 32.27 25.83
N THR A 195 -25.78 31.99 24.78
CA THR A 195 -27.04 32.70 24.52
C THR A 195 -28.06 32.43 25.63
N THR A 196 -28.12 31.19 26.14
CA THR A 196 -29.02 30.81 27.25
C THR A 196 -28.64 31.51 28.54
N LEU A 197 -27.33 31.62 28.86
CA LEU A 197 -26.84 32.37 30.02
C LEU A 197 -27.16 33.86 29.92
N VAL A 198 -27.01 34.46 28.73
CA VAL A 198 -27.39 35.86 28.50
C VAL A 198 -28.89 36.06 28.65
N LEU A 199 -29.69 35.13 28.12
CA LEU A 199 -31.15 35.18 28.24
C LEU A 199 -31.60 35.08 29.70
N ASP A 200 -31.02 34.16 30.49
CA ASP A 200 -31.30 33.99 31.92
C ASP A 200 -30.95 35.26 32.72
N ASN A 201 -29.79 35.86 32.46
CA ASN A 201 -29.41 37.15 33.05
C ASN A 201 -30.39 38.28 32.69
N ASN A 202 -30.88 38.30 31.45
CA ASN A 202 -31.86 39.31 31.02
C ASN A 202 -33.23 39.09 31.68
N VAL A 203 -33.68 37.84 31.83
CA VAL A 203 -34.94 37.50 32.52
C VAL A 203 -34.87 37.90 34.00
N THR A 204 -33.78 37.56 34.69
CA THR A 204 -33.57 37.93 36.10
C THR A 204 -33.45 39.44 36.30
N THR A 205 -32.77 40.15 35.39
CA THR A 205 -32.68 41.62 35.44
C THR A 205 -34.05 42.27 35.19
N CYS A 206 -34.83 41.74 34.25
CA CYS A 206 -36.18 42.22 33.96
C CYS A 206 -37.12 42.01 35.17
N SER A 207 -37.09 40.83 35.78
CA SER A 207 -37.91 40.56 36.98
C SER A 207 -37.54 41.47 38.15
N ALA A 208 -36.25 41.71 38.38
CA ALA A 208 -35.78 42.62 39.42
C ALA A 208 -36.24 44.07 39.16
N SER A 209 -36.20 44.51 37.90
CA SER A 209 -36.66 45.85 37.50
C SER A 209 -38.18 46.01 37.64
N LEU A 210 -38.94 44.96 37.31
CA LEU A 210 -40.40 44.95 37.47
C LEU A 210 -40.79 45.00 38.96
N GLU A 211 -40.11 44.22 39.80
CA GLU A 211 -40.32 44.23 41.25
C GLU A 211 -40.01 45.61 41.87
N ALA A 212 -38.91 46.23 41.44
CA ALA A 212 -38.56 47.59 41.86
C ALA A 212 -39.63 48.61 41.44
N THR A 213 -40.20 48.47 40.24
CA THR A 213 -41.26 49.35 39.73
C THR A 213 -42.56 49.16 40.51
N CYS A 214 -42.97 47.91 40.79
CA CYS A 214 -44.13 47.63 41.64
C CYS A 214 -43.97 48.22 43.04
N LYS A 215 -42.81 48.00 43.69
CA LYS A 215 -42.50 48.59 45.00
C LYS A 215 -42.55 50.12 44.96
N SER A 216 -42.08 50.75 43.87
CA SER A 216 -42.15 52.20 43.73
C SER A 216 -43.58 52.71 43.51
N SER A 217 -44.46 51.93 42.88
CA SER A 217 -45.88 52.28 42.70
C SER A 217 -46.66 52.20 44.02
N ASP A 218 -46.39 51.19 44.84
CA ASP A 218 -47.06 51.01 46.14
C ASP A 218 -46.71 52.12 47.15
N ILE A 219 -45.57 52.81 46.99
CA ILE A 219 -45.17 53.94 47.85
C ILE A 219 -45.94 55.22 47.51
N ILE A 220 -46.56 55.31 46.33
CA ILE A 220 -47.24 56.52 45.84
C ILE A 220 -48.77 56.46 46.07
N THR A 221 -49.31 55.35 46.58
CA THR A 221 -50.73 55.16 46.89
C THR A 221 -50.98 55.17 48.39
#